data_AF-A0A7K1TWQ0-F1
#
_entry.id   AF-A0A7K1TWQ0-F1
#
_cell.length_a   1.000
_cell.length_b   1.000
_cell.length_c   1.000
_cell.angle_alpha   90.00
_cell.angle_beta   90.00
_cell.angle_gamma   90.00
#
_symmetry.space_group_name_H-M   'P 1'
#
loop_
_entity.id
_entity.type
_entity.pdbx_description
1 polymer ?
#
loop_
_entity_poly.entity_id
_entity_poly.type
_entity_poly.pdbx_seq_one_letter_code
_entity_poly.pdbx_strand_id
1 'polypeptide(L)'
;MMLVVHDPDWQRRFEEIADELRRVGDRDWEIEHIGSTAVRGIRAKPIIDVAVRLRDDDGLERHRAALEDAGWRLGSGVRSHRVMVFEGCGVRTRIAHFFAPEQWEHAHQRVFRDWLQQHPDDARRYERVKIEASADPSTYNSTKTAVVQEVMNRARSARGLPSVDVYDKR
;
A
#
# COMPACT_ATOMS: atom_id res chain seq x y z
N MET A 1 6.77 0.92 -16.62
CA MET A 1 7.68 0.65 -15.48
C MET A 1 7.65 -0.84 -15.16
N MET A 2 8.82 -1.48 -15.19
CA MET A 2 9.01 -2.93 -15.12
C MET A 2 8.89 -3.46 -13.67
N LEU A 3 8.39 -4.68 -13.53
CA LEU A 3 8.39 -5.41 -12.26
C LEU A 3 9.76 -6.06 -12.03
N VAL A 4 10.28 -5.98 -10.82
CA VAL A 4 11.56 -6.60 -10.43
C VAL A 4 11.31 -7.77 -9.46
N VAL A 5 12.27 -8.68 -9.37
CA VAL A 5 12.26 -9.76 -8.36
C VAL A 5 12.22 -9.16 -6.96
N HIS A 6 11.67 -9.92 -6.00
CA HIS A 6 11.61 -9.47 -4.62
C HIS A 6 13.01 -9.13 -4.11
N ASP A 7 13.17 -7.92 -3.58
CA ASP A 7 14.42 -7.41 -3.05
C ASP A 7 14.37 -7.44 -1.51
N PRO A 8 15.27 -8.18 -0.82
CA PRO A 8 15.29 -8.23 0.63
C PRO A 8 15.53 -6.85 1.28
N ASP A 9 16.15 -5.89 0.57
CA ASP A 9 16.39 -4.55 1.07
C ASP A 9 15.11 -3.70 1.22
N TRP A 10 13.98 -4.16 0.66
CA TRP A 10 12.70 -3.45 0.82
C TRP A 10 12.27 -3.33 2.28
N GLN A 11 12.59 -4.32 3.12
CA GLN A 11 12.31 -4.24 4.55
C GLN A 11 13.09 -3.11 5.23
N ARG A 12 14.40 -3.03 4.98
CA ARG A 12 15.27 -1.96 5.51
C ARG A 12 14.80 -0.59 5.02
N ARG A 13 14.47 -0.48 3.73
CA ARG A 13 13.93 0.76 3.16
C ARG A 13 12.61 1.17 3.80
N PHE A 14 11.73 0.21 4.10
CA PHE A 14 10.51 0.47 4.85
C PHE A 14 10.81 1.03 6.24
N GLU A 15 11.75 0.43 6.98
CA GLU A 15 12.14 0.88 8.33
C GLU A 15 12.65 2.32 8.32
N GLU A 16 13.52 2.66 7.36
CA GLU A 16 14.01 4.04 7.17
C GLU A 16 12.89 5.04 6.91
N ILE A 17 11.88 4.63 6.13
CA ILE A 17 10.71 5.47 5.82
C ILE A 17 9.81 5.63 7.04
N ALA A 18 9.58 4.55 7.80
CA ALA A 18 8.78 4.60 9.01
C ALA A 18 9.41 5.52 10.06
N ASP A 19 10.73 5.45 10.24
CA ASP A 19 11.47 6.31 11.16
C ASP A 19 11.46 7.78 10.72
N GLU A 20 11.60 8.04 9.41
CA GLU A 20 11.44 9.39 8.86
C GLU A 20 10.04 9.94 9.16
N LEU A 21 8.98 9.19 8.87
CA LEU A 21 7.59 9.60 9.09
C LEU A 21 7.30 9.88 10.58
N ARG A 22 7.82 9.07 11.50
CA ARG A 22 7.71 9.33 12.95
C ARG A 22 8.43 10.59 13.37
N ARG A 23 9.59 10.86 12.78
CA ARG A 23 10.42 12.02 13.12
C ARG A 23 9.84 13.33 12.60
N VAL A 24 9.34 13.35 11.36
CA VAL A 24 8.80 14.58 10.74
C VAL A 24 7.32 14.79 11.03
N GLY A 25 6.59 13.70 11.28
CA GLY A 25 5.18 13.72 11.66
C GLY A 25 5.00 13.50 13.15
N ASP A 26 4.38 12.39 13.51
CA ASP A 26 4.11 12.01 14.90
C ASP A 26 4.89 10.76 15.29
N ARG A 27 5.67 10.87 16.37
CA ARG A 27 6.47 9.77 16.94
C ARG A 27 5.66 8.56 17.35
N ASP A 28 4.37 8.76 17.67
CA ASP A 28 3.48 7.72 18.18
C ASP A 28 2.68 7.02 17.06
N TRP A 29 2.90 7.37 15.79
CA TRP A 29 2.24 6.69 14.67
C TRP A 29 2.61 5.20 14.61
N GLU A 30 1.57 4.37 14.58
CA GLU A 30 1.65 2.95 14.20
C GLU A 30 1.83 2.88 12.68
N ILE A 31 2.92 2.26 12.24
CA ILE A 31 3.31 2.25 10.82
C ILE A 31 3.65 0.82 10.41
N GLU A 32 3.09 0.37 9.29
CA GLU A 32 3.30 -0.96 8.75
C GLU A 32 3.69 -0.95 7.27
N HIS A 33 4.54 -1.90 6.86
CA HIS A 33 4.86 -2.13 5.46
C HIS A 33 3.70 -2.81 4.76
N ILE A 34 3.15 -2.18 3.72
CA ILE A 34 2.05 -2.70 2.91
C ILE A 34 2.45 -2.80 1.43
N GLY A 35 1.48 -3.17 0.58
CA GLY A 35 1.70 -3.27 -0.85
C GLY A 35 2.49 -4.51 -1.25
N SER A 36 2.85 -4.58 -2.53
CA SER A 36 3.53 -5.77 -3.07
C SER A 36 4.95 -5.95 -2.55
N THR A 37 5.62 -4.87 -2.16
CA THR A 37 7.00 -4.92 -1.65
C THR A 37 7.08 -5.49 -0.23
N ALA A 38 5.96 -5.55 0.50
CA ALA A 38 5.86 -6.20 1.80
C ALA A 38 5.61 -7.72 1.71
N VAL A 39 5.31 -8.25 0.52
CA VAL A 39 5.00 -9.67 0.32
C VAL A 39 6.24 -10.38 -0.23
N ARG A 40 6.80 -11.28 0.58
CA ARG A 40 8.02 -12.02 0.22
C ARG A 40 7.76 -12.92 -0.99
N GLY A 41 8.72 -12.96 -1.90
CA GLY A 41 8.73 -13.91 -3.03
C GLY A 41 7.88 -13.53 -4.24
N ILE A 42 7.26 -12.34 -4.26
CA ILE A 42 6.57 -11.84 -5.47
C ILE A 42 7.32 -10.67 -6.11
N ARG A 43 7.24 -10.58 -7.43
CA ARG A 43 7.71 -9.43 -8.19
C ARG A 43 6.86 -8.19 -7.93
N ALA A 44 7.49 -7.04 -7.83
CA ALA A 44 6.82 -5.78 -7.55
C ALA A 44 7.45 -4.61 -8.31
N LYS A 45 6.73 -3.49 -8.39
CA LYS A 45 7.39 -2.21 -8.68
C LYS A 45 8.19 -1.82 -7.43
N PRO A 46 9.42 -1.32 -7.55
CA PRO A 46 10.26 -0.93 -6.42
C PRO A 46 9.78 0.41 -5.80
N ILE A 47 8.55 0.42 -5.31
CA ILE A 47 7.89 1.52 -4.61
C ILE A 47 7.49 0.98 -3.24
N ILE A 48 7.91 1.65 -2.17
CA ILE A 48 7.56 1.22 -0.82
C ILE A 48 6.23 1.87 -0.43
N ASP A 49 5.21 1.05 -0.23
CA ASP A 49 3.91 1.48 0.28
C ASP A 49 3.90 1.28 1.81
N VAL A 50 3.51 2.30 2.57
CA VAL A 50 3.41 2.23 4.04
C VAL A 50 2.02 2.63 4.50
N ALA A 51 1.49 1.92 5.49
CA ALA A 51 0.24 2.29 6.16
C ALA A 51 0.60 3.01 7.46
N VAL A 52 -0.05 4.14 7.71
CA VAL A 52 0.12 4.98 8.90
C VAL A 52 -1.23 5.07 9.60
N ARG A 53 -1.29 4.66 10.86
CA ARG A 53 -2.46 4.86 11.71
C ARG A 53 -2.41 6.25 12.33
N LEU A 54 -3.38 7.07 12.01
CA LEU A 54 -3.58 8.35 12.68
C LEU A 54 -4.17 8.12 14.07
N ARG A 55 -3.95 9.08 14.98
CA ARG A 55 -4.55 9.08 16.32
C ARG A 55 -5.99 9.58 16.33
N ASP A 56 -6.31 10.44 15.36
CA ASP A 56 -7.60 11.09 15.15
C ASP A 56 -7.64 11.61 13.70
N ASP A 57 -8.82 12.06 13.26
CA ASP A 57 -9.06 12.48 11.87
C ASP A 57 -8.19 13.67 11.42
N ASP A 58 -7.78 14.52 12.35
CA ASP A 58 -6.97 15.72 12.07
C ASP A 58 -5.46 15.43 12.13
N GLY A 59 -5.06 14.19 12.45
CA GLY A 59 -3.67 13.78 12.65
C GLY A 59 -2.77 14.10 11.46
N LEU A 60 -3.23 13.88 10.23
CA LEU A 60 -2.42 14.21 9.05
C LEU A 60 -2.30 15.73 8.87
N GLU A 61 -3.38 16.49 9.03
CA GLU A 61 -3.38 17.93 8.76
C GLU A 61 -2.43 18.69 9.70
N ARG A 62 -2.34 18.27 10.96
CA ARG A 62 -1.38 18.84 11.93
C ARG A 62 0.08 18.71 11.49
N HIS A 63 0.42 17.65 10.77
CA HIS A 63 1.79 17.33 10.37
C HIS A 63 2.05 17.53 8.87
N ARG A 64 1.04 17.93 8.10
CA ARG A 64 1.12 18.07 6.64
C ARG A 64 2.26 18.98 6.21
N ALA A 65 2.37 20.17 6.79
CA ALA A 65 3.41 21.13 6.40
C ALA A 65 4.82 20.58 6.61
N ALA A 66 5.07 19.91 7.75
CA ALA A 66 6.36 19.29 8.02
C ALA A 66 6.67 18.12 7.08
N LEU A 67 5.67 17.32 6.72
CA LEU A 67 5.80 16.27 5.71
C LEU A 67 6.09 16.85 4.32
N GLU A 68 5.43 17.96 3.95
CA GLU A 68 5.64 18.66 2.68
C GLU A 68 7.04 19.28 2.60
N ASP A 69 7.53 19.89 3.68
CA ASP A 69 8.90 20.40 3.80
C ASP A 69 9.94 19.28 3.71
N ALA A 70 9.62 18.08 4.21
CA ALA A 70 10.45 16.88 4.08
C ALA A 70 10.43 16.29 2.66
N GLY A 71 9.59 16.79 1.75
CA GLY A 71 9.52 16.39 0.34
C GLY A 71 8.37 15.45 0.00
N TRP A 72 7.49 15.13 0.95
CA TRP A 72 6.25 14.41 0.66
C TRP A 72 5.26 15.34 -0.05
N ARG A 73 4.41 14.78 -0.91
CA ARG A 73 3.36 15.54 -1.60
C ARG A 73 2.04 14.86 -1.44
N LEU A 74 0.97 15.64 -1.33
CA LEU A 74 -0.39 15.07 -1.32
C LEU A 74 -0.62 14.28 -2.62
N GLY A 75 -0.89 13.00 -2.48
CA GLY A 75 -1.33 12.14 -3.57
C GLY A 75 -2.81 12.37 -3.86
N SER A 76 -3.19 12.24 -5.13
CA SER A 76 -4.58 12.31 -5.56
C SER A 76 -5.09 10.93 -6.01
N GLY A 77 -6.41 10.74 -5.93
CA GLY A 77 -7.09 9.62 -6.59
C GLY A 77 -7.41 8.40 -5.72
N VAL A 78 -7.13 8.42 -4.42
CA VAL A 78 -7.64 7.43 -3.45
C VAL A 78 -8.81 8.05 -2.68
N ARG A 79 -9.94 7.35 -2.56
CA ARG A 79 -11.15 7.90 -1.91
C ARG A 79 -11.27 7.46 -0.46
N SER A 80 -10.86 6.23 -0.13
CA SER A 80 -11.08 5.67 1.21
C SER A 80 -10.20 6.29 2.31
N HIS A 81 -9.06 6.87 1.96
CA HIS A 81 -8.10 7.42 2.91
C HIS A 81 -7.16 8.43 2.24
N ARG A 82 -6.38 9.16 3.04
CA ARG A 82 -5.41 10.15 2.53
C ARG A 82 -4.11 9.46 2.14
N VAL A 83 -3.48 9.97 1.08
CA VAL A 83 -2.20 9.44 0.59
C VAL A 83 -1.22 10.57 0.40
N MET A 84 0.03 10.37 0.81
CA MET A 84 1.16 11.19 0.37
C MET A 84 2.15 10.35 -0.42
N VAL A 85 2.81 10.98 -1.38
CA VAL A 85 3.79 10.34 -2.27
C VAL A 85 5.13 11.04 -2.13
N PHE A 86 6.21 10.27 -2.28
CA PHE A 86 7.57 10.78 -2.33
C PHE A 86 8.20 10.43 -3.68
N GLU A 87 8.81 11.43 -4.32
CA GLU A 87 9.46 11.29 -5.62
C GLU A 87 10.95 11.62 -5.50
N GLY A 88 11.80 10.72 -5.99
CA GLY A 88 13.24 10.93 -6.12
C GLY A 88 13.62 10.94 -7.60
N CYS A 89 14.34 11.98 -8.05
CA CYS A 89 14.75 12.14 -9.46
C CYS A 89 13.58 11.99 -10.46
N GLY A 90 12.40 12.52 -10.13
CA GLY A 90 11.21 12.43 -10.98
C GLY A 90 10.52 11.06 -11.01
N VAL A 91 10.95 10.11 -10.18
CA VAL A 91 10.33 8.78 -10.06
C VAL A 91 9.75 8.62 -8.66
N ARG A 92 8.49 8.15 -8.59
CA ARG A 92 7.87 7.79 -7.32
C ARG A 92 8.60 6.63 -6.67
N THR A 93 9.02 6.81 -5.43
CA THR A 93 9.78 5.80 -4.67
C THR A 93 9.03 5.31 -3.44
N ARG A 94 8.11 6.11 -2.89
CA ARG A 94 7.39 5.80 -1.64
C ARG A 94 5.97 6.34 -1.67
N ILE A 95 5.05 5.65 -0.98
CA ILE A 95 3.66 6.04 -0.83
C ILE A 95 3.26 5.80 0.63
N ALA A 96 2.78 6.84 1.31
CA ALA A 96 2.25 6.75 2.67
C ALA A 96 0.72 6.86 2.64
N HIS A 97 0.06 5.85 3.18
CA HIS A 97 -1.39 5.72 3.28
C HIS A 97 -1.82 5.99 4.72
N PHE A 98 -2.56 7.07 4.96
CA PHE A 98 -2.95 7.51 6.30
C PHE A 98 -4.39 7.13 6.59
N PHE A 99 -4.59 6.27 7.58
CA PHE A 99 -5.90 5.74 7.98
C PHE A 99 -6.34 6.31 9.32
N ALA A 100 -7.62 6.65 9.45
CA ALA A 100 -8.21 6.96 10.74
C ALA A 100 -8.15 5.74 11.69
N PRO A 101 -8.16 5.93 13.02
CA PRO A 101 -8.05 4.83 14.00
C PRO A 101 -9.03 3.68 13.75
N GLU A 102 -10.26 4.00 13.37
CA GLU A 102 -11.37 3.06 13.16
C GLU A 102 -11.24 2.31 11.83
N GLN A 103 -10.52 2.88 10.87
CA GLN A 103 -10.26 2.25 9.58
C GLN A 103 -9.13 1.23 9.65
N TRP A 104 -8.22 1.36 10.64
CA TRP A 104 -6.97 0.61 10.70
C TRP A 104 -7.17 -0.90 10.55
N GLU A 105 -8.04 -1.50 11.36
CA GLU A 105 -8.30 -2.95 11.38
C GLU A 105 -8.93 -3.48 10.08
N HIS A 106 -9.51 -2.59 9.28
CA HIS A 106 -10.24 -2.93 8.06
C HIS A 106 -9.56 -2.40 6.80
N ALA A 107 -8.41 -1.75 6.94
CA ALA A 107 -7.66 -1.17 5.83
C ALA A 107 -7.32 -2.27 4.81
N HIS A 108 -7.83 -2.10 3.58
CA HIS A 108 -7.73 -3.11 2.53
C HIS A 108 -6.27 -3.50 2.26
N GLN A 109 -5.38 -2.52 2.27
CA GLN A 109 -3.95 -2.68 2.01
C GLN A 109 -3.29 -3.59 3.06
N ARG A 110 -3.68 -3.45 4.34
CA ARG A 110 -3.20 -4.30 5.45
C ARG A 110 -3.76 -5.71 5.34
N VAL A 111 -5.09 -5.83 5.22
CA VAL A 111 -5.80 -7.11 5.10
C VAL A 111 -5.26 -7.93 3.93
N PHE A 112 -5.04 -7.30 2.78
CA PHE A 112 -4.51 -7.95 1.58
C PHE A 112 -3.06 -8.40 1.76
N ARG A 113 -2.20 -7.56 2.33
CA ARG A 113 -0.79 -7.89 2.59
C ARG A 113 -0.66 -9.08 3.54
N ASP A 114 -1.43 -9.08 4.63
CA ASP A 114 -1.44 -10.19 5.59
C ASP A 114 -1.90 -11.50 4.95
N TRP A 115 -2.95 -11.44 4.12
CA TRP A 115 -3.45 -12.60 3.40
C TRP A 115 -2.40 -13.18 2.46
N LEU A 116 -1.79 -12.35 1.62
CA LEU A 116 -0.80 -12.82 0.65
C LEU A 116 0.46 -13.40 1.29
N GLN A 117 0.87 -12.88 2.46
CA GLN A 117 1.99 -13.47 3.21
C GLN A 117 1.69 -14.90 3.71
N GLN A 118 0.43 -15.20 4.01
CA GLN A 118 -0.01 -16.50 4.54
C GLN A 118 -0.51 -17.46 3.45
N HIS A 119 -0.78 -16.97 2.23
CA HIS A 119 -1.35 -17.74 1.14
C HIS A 119 -0.49 -17.66 -0.13
N PRO A 120 0.61 -18.45 -0.21
CA PRO A 120 1.56 -18.40 -1.33
C PRO A 120 0.93 -18.64 -2.71
N ASP A 121 -0.12 -19.47 -2.80
CA ASP A 121 -0.85 -19.69 -4.06
C ASP A 121 -1.56 -18.43 -4.55
N ASP A 122 -2.19 -17.70 -3.65
CA ASP A 122 -2.83 -16.41 -3.97
C ASP A 122 -1.79 -15.34 -4.29
N ALA A 123 -0.64 -15.34 -3.61
CA ALA A 123 0.49 -14.47 -3.93
C ALA A 123 1.04 -14.72 -5.34
N ARG A 124 1.24 -15.99 -5.73
CA ARG A 124 1.63 -16.38 -7.10
C ARG A 124 0.57 -16.01 -8.14
N ARG A 125 -0.72 -16.24 -7.84
CA ARG A 125 -1.81 -15.85 -8.73
C ARG A 125 -1.83 -14.34 -8.96
N TYR A 126 -1.70 -13.56 -7.90
CA TYR A 126 -1.61 -12.11 -7.96
C TYR A 126 -0.38 -11.62 -8.73
N GLU A 127 0.79 -12.24 -8.52
CA GLU A 127 2.00 -11.93 -9.28
C GLU A 127 1.83 -12.15 -10.78
N ARG A 128 1.34 -13.33 -11.19
CA ARG A 128 1.11 -13.67 -12.61
C ARG A 128 0.26 -12.61 -13.30
N VAL A 129 -0.86 -12.22 -12.67
CA VAL A 129 -1.73 -11.18 -13.24
C VAL A 129 -1.01 -9.83 -13.32
N LYS A 130 -0.16 -9.46 -12.36
CA LYS A 130 0.65 -8.24 -12.48
C LYS A 130 1.62 -8.29 -13.67
N ILE A 131 2.22 -9.45 -13.95
CA ILE A 131 3.17 -9.63 -15.06
C ILE A 131 2.44 -9.52 -16.39
N GLU A 132 1.34 -10.26 -16.57
CA GLU A 132 0.50 -10.20 -17.78
C GLU A 132 0.02 -8.77 -18.04
N ALA A 133 -0.45 -8.11 -16.98
CA ALA A 133 -0.90 -6.72 -17.00
C ALA A 133 0.25 -5.73 -17.36
N SER A 134 1.51 -6.06 -17.06
CA SER A 134 2.63 -5.21 -17.47
C SER A 134 2.98 -5.32 -18.97
N ALA A 135 2.54 -6.40 -19.64
CA ALA A 135 2.77 -6.64 -21.05
C ALA A 135 1.68 -6.03 -21.95
N ASP A 136 0.42 -6.01 -21.51
CA ASP A 136 -0.70 -5.38 -22.23
C ASP A 136 -1.57 -4.50 -21.30
N PRO A 137 -1.40 -3.16 -21.37
CA PRO A 137 -2.19 -2.21 -20.58
C PRO A 137 -3.67 -2.09 -20.99
N SER A 138 -4.11 -2.69 -22.09
CA SER A 138 -5.47 -2.51 -22.64
C SER A 138 -6.50 -3.53 -22.12
N THR A 139 -6.08 -4.76 -21.80
CA THR A 139 -6.87 -5.81 -21.10
C THR A 139 -6.77 -5.71 -19.57
N TYR A 140 -6.08 -4.68 -19.08
CA TYR A 140 -5.41 -4.55 -17.78
C TYR A 140 -6.29 -4.36 -16.54
N ASN A 141 -7.25 -3.42 -16.59
CA ASN A 141 -7.92 -2.98 -15.38
C ASN A 141 -8.97 -3.99 -14.88
N SER A 142 -9.67 -4.70 -15.76
CA SER A 142 -10.74 -5.62 -15.36
C SER A 142 -10.19 -6.93 -14.77
N THR A 143 -9.23 -7.59 -15.43
CA THR A 143 -8.69 -8.89 -14.99
C THR A 143 -7.93 -8.79 -13.67
N LYS A 144 -7.11 -7.75 -13.51
CA LYS A 144 -6.41 -7.49 -12.24
C LYS A 144 -7.38 -7.16 -11.12
N THR A 145 -8.37 -6.32 -11.40
CA THR A 145 -9.38 -5.96 -10.40
C THR A 145 -10.16 -7.19 -9.97
N ALA A 146 -10.54 -8.09 -10.88
CA ALA A 146 -11.21 -9.35 -10.56
C ALA A 146 -10.38 -10.24 -9.61
N VAL A 147 -9.10 -10.47 -9.91
CA VAL A 147 -8.24 -11.29 -9.03
C VAL A 147 -8.03 -10.64 -7.67
N VAL A 148 -7.78 -9.32 -7.64
CA VAL A 148 -7.65 -8.58 -6.38
C VAL A 148 -8.94 -8.64 -5.57
N GLN A 149 -10.10 -8.51 -6.23
CA GLN A 149 -11.42 -8.60 -5.60
C GLN A 149 -11.67 -9.97 -5.00
N GLU A 150 -11.41 -11.05 -5.74
CA GLU A 150 -11.57 -12.42 -5.25
C GLU A 150 -10.69 -12.72 -4.03
N VAL A 151 -9.41 -12.34 -4.10
CA VAL A 151 -8.46 -12.52 -3.00
C VAL A 151 -8.88 -11.68 -1.79
N MET A 152 -9.31 -10.44 -2.00
CA MET A 152 -9.82 -9.58 -0.93
C MET A 152 -11.07 -10.18 -0.28
N ASN A 153 -12.00 -10.74 -1.05
CA ASN A 153 -13.21 -11.36 -0.52
C ASN A 153 -12.87 -12.53 0.40
N ARG A 154 -11.93 -13.39 -0.01
CA ARG A 154 -11.42 -14.48 0.84
C ARG A 154 -10.76 -13.94 2.11
N ALA A 155 -9.88 -12.94 1.96
CA ALA A 155 -9.16 -12.33 3.07
C ALA A 155 -10.08 -11.70 4.12
N ARG A 156 -11.12 -11.00 3.65
CA ARG A 156 -12.12 -10.37 4.52
C ARG A 156 -13.04 -11.39 5.16
N SER A 157 -13.51 -12.38 4.41
CA SER A 157 -14.34 -13.47 4.93
C SER A 157 -13.64 -14.25 6.04
N ALA A 158 -12.35 -14.57 5.88
CA ALA A 158 -11.56 -15.24 6.91
C ALA A 158 -11.39 -14.42 8.21
N ARG A 159 -11.60 -13.10 8.16
CA ARG A 159 -11.59 -12.19 9.31
C ARG A 159 -12.99 -11.84 9.84
N GLY A 160 -14.05 -12.44 9.29
CA GLY A 160 -15.44 -12.09 9.61
C GLY A 160 -15.86 -10.71 9.11
N LEU A 161 -15.14 -10.14 8.14
CA LEU A 161 -15.44 -8.83 7.56
C LEU A 161 -16.34 -8.97 6.32
N PRO A 162 -17.26 -8.03 6.08
CA PRO A 162 -18.12 -8.04 4.89
C PRO A 162 -17.29 -7.78 3.63
N SER A 163 -17.71 -8.31 2.49
CA SER A 163 -17.13 -8.00 1.18
C SER A 163 -17.24 -6.50 0.87
N VAL A 164 -16.25 -5.96 0.16
CA VAL A 164 -16.15 -4.54 -0.24
C VAL A 164 -15.56 -4.46 -1.64
N ASP A 165 -15.92 -3.43 -2.41
CA ASP A 165 -15.30 -3.17 -3.70
C ASP A 165 -13.84 -2.74 -3.50
N VAL A 166 -12.92 -3.39 -4.22
CA VAL A 166 -11.48 -3.06 -4.19
C VAL A 166 -11.14 -1.88 -5.09
N TYR A 167 -12.06 -1.43 -5.94
CA TYR A 167 -11.87 -0.29 -6.82
C TYR A 167 -12.05 1.03 -6.05
N ASP A 168 -10.91 1.63 -5.70
CA ASP A 168 -10.85 2.87 -4.89
C ASP A 168 -10.22 4.05 -5.65
N LYS A 169 -10.22 4.00 -7.00
CA LYS A 169 -9.65 5.07 -7.85
C LYS A 169 -10.70 5.72 -8.74
N ARG A 170 -10.50 6.99 -9.12
CA ARG A 170 -11.28 7.61 -10.22
C ARG A 170 -10.79 7.05 -11.55
#